data_AF-A0A919PU28-F1
#
_entry.id   AF-A0A919PU28-F1
#
_cell.length_a   1.000
_cell.length_b   1.000
_cell.length_c   1.000
_cell.angle_alpha   90.00
_cell.angle_beta   90.00
_cell.angle_gamma   90.00
#
_symmetry.space_group_name_H-M   'P 1'
#
loop_
_entity.id
_entity.type
_entity.pdbx_description
1 polymer ?
#
loop_
_entity_poly.entity_id
_entity_poly.type
_entity_poly.pdbx_seq_one_letter_code
_entity_poly.pdbx_strand_id
1 'polypeptide(L)'
;MAHDGARRGTAPAAADSDGDTVTAVVRALLSAVPSGCTWLLPLTGEDGRVADFLVAAVSGRDNDIYGRGAGRIGERFSELYPSLVGGPLWQLYLRAVTDGVAAELSDFRYAEQRAGVVADSLFEISVHPVLGGLLVWWQRVDEARRRLERTELLGSLGWAEYDLVTGRSEWSPGMFRIFERDPALGAMSRSEQAAALLADDRGVSETAWQTLDSGAASDVTVRFRAGGTVKYLRILSDVARDADGSPLKIYAVVQDVTAREDTRTAIERLSDQLRTREMTALAEHRLAAQLQNLIQPVPHEPFPLAGLQAVVSYLPAERAVQVGGDWYHAQTLPDGRVALAVGDVAGHGLDAANGMAHLRFSLVAWLSIGIRDPGTLLAHMNLLCLQLGITGTAAIGVYDPGARTLSWARAGHMPPLLARAGAVSELERPTGLLLGAAADAAYPVLASCLRDDDLVLFYTDGLVERRSASTEVMLGRVKQTLADVSADPGPEPLTRLRGLLHFASPDDDTCTLALRVLP
;
A
#
# COMPACT_ATOMS: atom_id res chain seq x y z
N MET A 1 -63.23 32.75 -73.33
CA MET A 1 -64.61 33.04 -73.75
C MET A 1 -65.43 31.75 -73.68
N ALA A 2 -66.53 31.78 -72.92
CA ALA A 2 -67.77 30.97 -73.00
C ALA A 2 -67.67 29.43 -72.93
N HIS A 3 -68.10 28.84 -71.81
CA HIS A 3 -69.43 28.25 -71.50
C HIS A 3 -69.46 26.75 -71.83
N ASP A 4 -69.52 25.83 -70.85
CA ASP A 4 -70.63 25.45 -69.95
C ASP A 4 -71.52 24.35 -70.53
N GLY A 5 -71.84 23.34 -69.72
CA GLY A 5 -72.53 22.11 -70.12
C GLY A 5 -72.41 20.97 -69.12
N ALA A 6 -73.05 21.14 -67.96
CA ALA A 6 -73.15 20.22 -66.83
C ALA A 6 -73.77 18.82 -67.13
N ARG A 7 -73.43 17.79 -66.33
CA ARG A 7 -74.31 17.20 -65.27
C ARG A 7 -73.76 15.90 -64.62
N ARG A 8 -73.56 16.01 -63.29
CA ARG A 8 -73.94 15.11 -62.17
C ARG A 8 -73.70 13.60 -62.22
N GLY A 9 -73.01 13.12 -61.18
CA GLY A 9 -73.24 11.81 -60.56
C GLY A 9 -72.54 11.64 -59.21
N THR A 10 -73.30 11.87 -58.13
CA THR A 10 -73.31 11.18 -56.82
C THR A 10 -72.14 11.29 -55.82
N ALA A 11 -72.52 11.64 -54.58
CA ALA A 11 -71.69 11.71 -53.36
C ALA A 11 -71.65 10.39 -52.56
N PRO A 12 -70.67 10.20 -51.66
CA PRO A 12 -70.81 9.42 -50.41
C PRO A 12 -70.81 10.38 -49.19
N ALA A 13 -71.83 10.35 -48.33
CA ALA A 13 -71.93 9.55 -47.08
C ALA A 13 -70.94 9.99 -45.98
N ALA A 14 -71.46 10.72 -44.98
CA ALA A 14 -70.77 11.10 -43.75
C ALA A 14 -71.31 10.27 -42.58
N ALA A 15 -70.44 9.55 -41.88
CA ALA A 15 -70.68 8.88 -40.60
C ALA A 15 -69.40 9.00 -39.73
N ASP A 16 -69.59 9.06 -38.40
CA ASP A 16 -68.62 9.18 -37.28
C ASP A 16 -67.97 10.54 -36.96
N SER A 17 -68.71 11.44 -36.27
CA SER A 17 -68.15 12.70 -35.70
C SER A 17 -68.09 12.77 -34.17
N ASP A 18 -68.87 11.98 -33.43
CA ASP A 18 -68.96 12.08 -31.96
C ASP A 18 -67.86 11.29 -31.22
N GLY A 19 -67.48 10.10 -31.71
CA GLY A 19 -66.43 9.26 -31.09
C GLY A 19 -65.02 9.87 -31.17
N ASP A 20 -64.74 10.59 -32.25
CA ASP A 20 -63.47 11.31 -32.44
C ASP A 20 -63.33 12.50 -31.49
N THR A 21 -64.45 13.14 -31.12
CA THR A 21 -64.46 14.30 -30.22
C THR A 21 -64.14 13.91 -28.78
N VAL A 22 -64.71 12.81 -28.28
CA VAL A 22 -64.43 12.28 -26.92
C VAL A 22 -62.97 11.82 -26.81
N THR A 23 -62.47 11.12 -27.83
CA THR A 23 -61.09 10.64 -27.88
C THR A 23 -60.08 11.80 -27.85
N ALA A 24 -60.36 12.89 -28.57
CA ALA A 24 -59.52 14.09 -28.55
C ALA A 24 -59.43 14.74 -27.16
N VAL A 25 -60.55 14.80 -26.42
CA VAL A 25 -60.60 15.35 -25.05
C VAL A 25 -59.82 14.48 -24.06
N VAL A 26 -60.00 13.15 -24.11
CA VAL A 26 -59.27 12.25 -23.19
C VAL A 26 -57.76 12.29 -23.46
N ARG A 27 -57.34 12.36 -24.74
CA ARG A 27 -55.93 12.54 -25.09
C ARG A 27 -55.35 13.85 -24.53
N ALA A 28 -56.08 14.95 -24.64
CA ALA A 28 -55.66 16.23 -24.07
C ALA A 28 -55.53 16.16 -22.55
N LEU A 29 -56.48 15.52 -21.85
CA LEU A 29 -56.43 15.34 -20.39
C LEU A 29 -55.25 14.48 -19.96
N LEU A 30 -55.06 13.30 -20.57
CA LEU A 30 -53.96 12.41 -20.21
C LEU A 30 -52.58 13.00 -20.55
N SER A 31 -52.50 13.87 -21.57
CA SER A 31 -51.25 14.60 -21.85
C SER A 31 -50.77 15.48 -20.68
N ALA A 32 -51.70 15.92 -19.80
CA ALA A 32 -51.41 16.71 -18.61
C ALA A 32 -51.20 15.86 -17.33
N VAL A 33 -51.50 14.55 -17.37
CA VAL A 33 -51.31 13.65 -16.22
C VAL A 33 -49.82 13.25 -16.12
N PRO A 34 -49.17 13.40 -14.95
CA PRO A 34 -47.73 13.23 -14.82
C PRO A 34 -47.20 11.84 -15.18
N SER A 35 -47.97 10.76 -14.97
CA SER A 35 -47.49 9.40 -15.21
C SER A 35 -48.55 8.31 -15.02
N GLY A 36 -48.25 7.11 -15.54
CA GLY A 36 -48.90 5.85 -15.15
C GLY A 36 -50.27 5.56 -15.74
N CYS A 37 -50.84 6.40 -16.60
CA CYS A 37 -52.21 6.21 -17.10
C CYS A 37 -52.26 5.72 -18.55
N THR A 38 -53.13 4.74 -18.84
CA THR A 38 -53.47 4.28 -20.19
C THR A 38 -54.98 4.13 -20.30
N TRP A 39 -55.58 4.75 -21.32
CA TRP A 39 -57.00 4.59 -21.63
C TRP A 39 -57.18 3.56 -22.74
N LEU A 40 -57.91 2.49 -22.44
CA LEU A 40 -58.15 1.35 -23.28
C LEU A 40 -59.61 1.35 -23.75
N LEU A 41 -59.85 1.22 -25.05
CA LEU A 41 -61.19 1.05 -25.62
C LEU A 41 -61.44 -0.43 -25.93
N PRO A 42 -62.56 -1.02 -25.48
CA PRO A 42 -62.87 -2.41 -25.81
C PRO A 42 -63.14 -2.57 -27.30
N LEU A 43 -62.51 -3.56 -27.92
CA LEU A 43 -62.79 -4.03 -29.28
C LEU A 43 -63.67 -5.26 -29.18
N THR A 44 -64.94 -5.13 -29.55
CA THR A 44 -65.92 -6.23 -29.50
C THR A 44 -65.89 -7.05 -30.78
N GLY A 45 -65.90 -8.38 -30.65
CA GLY A 45 -66.04 -9.31 -31.77
C GLY A 45 -67.48 -9.39 -32.28
N GLU A 46 -67.69 -10.10 -33.38
CA GLU A 46 -69.02 -10.34 -33.97
C GLU A 46 -69.98 -11.09 -33.01
N ASP A 47 -69.44 -11.77 -31.99
CA ASP A 47 -70.17 -12.48 -30.94
C ASP A 47 -70.62 -11.56 -29.78
N GLY A 48 -70.35 -10.26 -29.86
CA GLY A 48 -70.71 -9.26 -28.86
C GLY A 48 -69.82 -9.30 -27.60
N ARG A 49 -68.78 -10.14 -27.56
CA ARG A 49 -67.82 -10.17 -26.45
C ARG A 49 -66.62 -9.30 -26.75
N VAL A 50 -66.00 -8.76 -25.71
CA VAL A 50 -64.73 -8.02 -25.85
C VAL A 50 -63.63 -9.00 -26.27
N ALA A 51 -63.16 -8.85 -27.50
CA ALA A 51 -62.11 -9.66 -28.09
C ALA A 51 -60.71 -9.09 -27.81
N ASP A 52 -60.59 -7.75 -27.73
CA ASP A 52 -59.33 -7.08 -27.43
C ASP A 52 -59.54 -5.66 -26.86
N PHE A 53 -58.45 -4.96 -26.57
CA PHE A 53 -58.45 -3.56 -26.16
C PHE A 53 -57.54 -2.73 -27.06
N LEU A 54 -58.05 -1.60 -27.57
CA LEU A 54 -57.27 -0.61 -28.30
C LEU A 54 -56.67 0.41 -27.33
N VAL A 55 -55.38 0.70 -27.45
CA VAL A 55 -54.76 1.80 -26.69
C VAL A 55 -55.17 3.14 -27.31
N ALA A 56 -56.14 3.81 -26.72
CA ALA A 56 -56.73 5.03 -27.29
C ALA A 56 -56.01 6.32 -26.85
N ALA A 57 -55.48 6.33 -25.62
CA ALA A 57 -54.68 7.44 -25.09
C ALA A 57 -53.72 6.96 -23.98
N VAL A 58 -52.61 7.67 -23.77
CA VAL A 58 -51.63 7.39 -22.71
C VAL A 58 -51.19 8.69 -22.04
N SER A 59 -50.74 8.62 -20.78
CA SER A 59 -50.14 9.78 -20.10
C SER A 59 -48.85 10.25 -20.77
N GLY A 60 -48.62 11.57 -20.83
CA GLY A 60 -47.61 12.19 -21.70
C GLY A 60 -46.14 12.09 -21.27
N ARG A 61 -45.82 11.58 -20.08
CA ARG A 61 -44.45 11.61 -19.52
C ARG A 61 -43.82 10.25 -19.22
N ASP A 62 -44.61 9.20 -19.02
CA ASP A 62 -44.10 7.87 -18.72
C ASP A 62 -44.26 6.88 -19.87
N ASN A 63 -43.22 6.08 -20.07
CA ASN A 63 -43.22 4.95 -20.99
C ASN A 63 -43.85 3.72 -20.31
N ASP A 64 -44.33 2.76 -21.09
CA ASP A 64 -44.73 1.47 -20.51
C ASP A 64 -43.54 0.67 -19.94
N ILE A 65 -43.85 -0.53 -19.42
CA ILE A 65 -42.87 -1.49 -18.90
C ILE A 65 -41.77 -1.89 -19.91
N TYR A 66 -41.92 -1.59 -21.20
CA TYR A 66 -40.94 -1.83 -22.27
C TYR A 66 -40.29 -0.54 -22.83
N GLY A 67 -40.56 0.62 -22.26
CA GLY A 67 -40.02 1.89 -22.75
C GLY A 67 -40.80 2.51 -23.91
N ARG A 68 -42.02 2.03 -24.20
CA ARG A 68 -42.88 2.51 -25.27
C ARG A 68 -43.83 3.61 -24.77
N GLY A 69 -43.63 4.84 -25.24
CA GLY A 69 -44.47 6.01 -24.93
C GLY A 69 -45.75 6.09 -25.78
N ALA A 70 -46.01 7.25 -26.39
CA ALA A 70 -47.18 7.50 -27.23
C ALA A 70 -47.25 6.65 -28.51
N GLY A 71 -46.16 5.98 -28.91
CA GLY A 71 -46.13 5.05 -30.06
C GLY A 71 -46.98 3.78 -29.88
N ARG A 72 -47.61 3.58 -28.72
CA ARG A 72 -48.58 2.51 -28.47
C ARG A 72 -50.01 2.89 -28.89
N ILE A 73 -50.28 4.18 -29.10
CA ILE A 73 -51.64 4.65 -29.42
C ILE A 73 -52.06 4.07 -30.77
N GLY A 74 -53.21 3.41 -30.81
CA GLY A 74 -53.75 2.73 -32.00
C GLY A 74 -53.37 1.25 -32.13
N GLU A 75 -52.51 0.75 -31.26
CA GLU A 75 -52.12 -0.67 -31.22
C GLU A 75 -53.05 -1.47 -30.30
N ARG A 76 -53.14 -2.78 -30.54
CA ARG A 76 -53.94 -3.71 -29.73
C ARG A 76 -53.18 -4.14 -28.48
N PHE A 77 -53.89 -4.27 -27.36
CA PHE A 77 -53.29 -4.71 -26.10
C PHE A 77 -52.71 -6.12 -26.22
N SER A 78 -53.40 -7.04 -26.91
CA SER A 78 -52.91 -8.40 -27.12
C SER A 78 -51.62 -8.47 -27.92
N GLU A 79 -51.39 -7.54 -28.85
CA GLU A 79 -50.18 -7.44 -29.66
C GLU A 79 -49.04 -6.79 -28.86
N LEU A 80 -49.35 -5.77 -28.06
CA LEU A 80 -48.37 -5.08 -27.23
C LEU A 80 -47.92 -5.91 -26.02
N TYR A 81 -48.82 -6.70 -25.43
CA TYR A 81 -48.58 -7.51 -24.23
C TYR A 81 -49.15 -8.93 -24.35
N PRO A 82 -48.66 -9.78 -25.28
CA PRO A 82 -49.22 -11.10 -25.50
C PRO A 82 -49.23 -12.00 -24.26
N SER A 83 -48.21 -11.86 -23.38
CA SER A 83 -48.08 -12.62 -22.15
C SER A 83 -49.07 -12.25 -21.06
N LEU A 84 -49.77 -11.11 -21.18
CA LEU A 84 -50.78 -10.66 -20.22
C LEU A 84 -52.18 -11.16 -20.58
N VAL A 85 -52.41 -11.57 -21.83
CA VAL A 85 -53.71 -12.05 -22.33
C VAL A 85 -54.10 -13.34 -21.62
N GLY A 86 -55.34 -13.39 -21.11
CA GLY A 86 -55.85 -14.53 -20.33
C GLY A 86 -55.38 -14.57 -18.87
N GLY A 87 -54.39 -13.76 -18.48
CA GLY A 87 -53.89 -13.66 -17.11
C GLY A 87 -54.77 -12.82 -16.17
N PRO A 88 -54.36 -12.67 -14.89
CA PRO A 88 -55.16 -11.98 -13.87
C PRO A 88 -55.55 -10.54 -14.23
N LEU A 89 -54.62 -9.79 -14.84
CA LEU A 89 -54.86 -8.41 -15.28
C LEU A 89 -55.86 -8.34 -16.45
N TRP A 90 -55.77 -9.27 -17.41
CA TRP A 90 -56.72 -9.35 -18.50
C TRP A 90 -58.14 -9.67 -18.02
N GLN A 91 -58.26 -10.62 -17.08
CA GLN A 91 -59.54 -10.95 -16.45
C GLN A 91 -60.09 -9.78 -15.62
N LEU A 92 -59.22 -8.93 -15.06
CA LEU A 92 -59.63 -7.70 -14.40
C LEU A 92 -60.23 -6.71 -15.39
N TYR A 93 -59.61 -6.51 -16.55
CA TYR A 93 -60.13 -5.61 -17.58
C TYR A 93 -61.48 -6.08 -18.12
N LEU A 94 -61.61 -7.37 -18.46
CA LEU A 94 -62.87 -7.92 -18.96
C LEU A 94 -64.02 -7.73 -17.95
N ARG A 95 -63.76 -7.98 -16.66
CA ARG A 95 -64.75 -7.75 -15.60
C ARG A 95 -65.07 -6.26 -15.43
N ALA A 96 -64.06 -5.39 -15.37
CA ALA A 96 -64.29 -3.95 -15.20
C ALA A 96 -65.15 -3.35 -16.33
N VAL A 97 -64.98 -3.80 -17.58
CA VAL A 97 -65.82 -3.35 -18.71
C VAL A 97 -67.23 -3.90 -18.62
N THR A 98 -67.38 -5.17 -18.23
CA THR A 98 -68.67 -5.85 -18.19
C THR A 98 -69.53 -5.36 -17.03
N ASP A 99 -68.92 -5.23 -15.85
CA ASP A 99 -69.61 -4.90 -14.60
C ASP A 99 -69.74 -3.38 -14.41
N GLY A 100 -68.90 -2.58 -15.09
CA GLY A 100 -68.87 -1.12 -14.94
C GLY A 100 -68.32 -0.65 -13.59
N VAL A 101 -67.62 -1.51 -12.85
CA VAL A 101 -67.07 -1.23 -11.52
C VAL A 101 -65.54 -1.08 -11.58
N ALA A 102 -65.01 -0.11 -10.83
CA ALA A 102 -63.58 0.08 -10.66
C ALA A 102 -62.95 -1.03 -9.81
N ALA A 103 -61.72 -1.43 -10.12
CA ALA A 103 -61.04 -2.51 -9.42
C ALA A 103 -59.52 -2.28 -9.35
N GLU A 104 -58.89 -2.85 -8.33
CA GLU A 104 -57.46 -2.71 -8.07
C GLU A 104 -56.77 -4.07 -8.01
N LEU A 105 -55.49 -4.07 -8.35
CA LEU A 105 -54.60 -5.22 -8.28
C LEU A 105 -53.28 -4.78 -7.63
N SER A 106 -53.22 -4.96 -6.33
CA SER A 106 -51.99 -4.80 -5.54
C SER A 106 -51.08 -6.02 -5.73
N ASP A 107 -49.77 -5.82 -5.66
CA ASP A 107 -48.75 -6.87 -5.81
C ASP A 107 -48.78 -7.64 -7.15
N PHE A 108 -49.11 -6.98 -8.25
CA PHE A 108 -49.08 -7.62 -9.56
C PHE A 108 -47.63 -7.91 -9.98
N ARG A 109 -47.28 -9.20 -10.07
CA ARG A 109 -45.97 -9.65 -10.52
C ARG A 109 -45.96 -9.90 -12.02
N TYR A 110 -45.01 -9.28 -12.69
CA TYR A 110 -44.79 -9.46 -14.12
C TYR A 110 -43.34 -9.82 -14.40
N ALA A 111 -43.14 -10.97 -15.04
CA ALA A 111 -41.83 -11.38 -15.52
C ALA A 111 -41.53 -10.64 -16.83
N GLU A 112 -40.72 -9.59 -16.76
CA GLU A 112 -40.31 -8.84 -17.93
C GLU A 112 -39.36 -9.67 -18.79
N GLN A 113 -39.80 -10.07 -19.98
CA GLN A 113 -38.92 -10.66 -20.97
C GLN A 113 -38.28 -9.56 -21.81
N ARG A 114 -37.06 -9.15 -21.44
CA ARG A 114 -36.15 -8.36 -22.28
C ARG A 114 -34.93 -9.22 -22.61
N ALA A 115 -34.28 -8.96 -23.75
CA ALA A 115 -33.10 -9.72 -24.18
C ALA A 115 -32.01 -9.71 -23.08
N GLY A 116 -31.79 -10.85 -22.44
CA GLY A 116 -30.70 -11.08 -21.48
C GLY A 116 -31.00 -10.84 -19.99
N VAL A 117 -32.20 -10.36 -19.61
CA VAL A 117 -32.55 -10.15 -18.19
C VAL A 117 -34.01 -10.54 -17.96
N VAL A 118 -34.26 -11.52 -17.08
CA VAL A 118 -35.58 -11.78 -16.50
C VAL A 118 -35.63 -11.02 -15.18
N ALA A 119 -36.42 -9.94 -15.13
CA ALA A 119 -36.70 -9.22 -13.89
C ALA A 119 -38.16 -9.44 -13.54
N ASP A 120 -38.42 -10.05 -12.38
CA ASP A 120 -39.75 -10.03 -11.79
C ASP A 120 -40.00 -8.62 -11.28
N SER A 121 -40.96 -7.94 -11.89
CA SER A 121 -41.35 -6.59 -11.51
C SER A 121 -42.68 -6.59 -10.78
N LEU A 122 -42.78 -5.76 -9.75
CA LEU A 122 -43.97 -5.59 -8.91
C LEU A 122 -44.66 -4.28 -9.26
N PHE A 123 -45.94 -4.38 -9.58
CA PHE A 123 -46.78 -3.26 -9.96
C PHE A 123 -48.00 -3.14 -9.04
N GLU A 124 -48.39 -1.90 -8.80
CA GLU A 124 -49.72 -1.55 -8.31
C GLU A 124 -50.53 -1.07 -9.51
N ILE A 125 -51.76 -1.57 -9.67
CA ILE A 125 -52.61 -1.26 -10.83
C ILE A 125 -54.03 -0.96 -10.35
N SER A 126 -54.60 0.15 -10.82
CA SER A 126 -56.01 0.52 -10.61
C SER A 126 -56.71 0.72 -11.95
N VAL A 127 -57.93 0.20 -12.08
CA VAL A 127 -58.70 0.17 -13.33
C VAL A 127 -60.07 0.81 -13.09
N HIS A 128 -60.42 1.80 -13.89
CA HIS A 128 -61.67 2.56 -13.77
C HIS A 128 -62.41 2.62 -15.11
N PRO A 129 -63.69 2.20 -15.20
CA PRO A 129 -64.51 2.39 -16.40
C PRO A 129 -64.83 3.88 -16.62
N VAL A 130 -64.42 4.44 -17.75
CA VAL A 130 -64.55 5.87 -18.08
C VAL A 130 -64.87 6.04 -19.56
N LEU A 131 -65.98 6.74 -19.86
CA LEU A 131 -66.40 7.16 -21.21
C LEU A 131 -66.39 6.03 -22.25
N GLY A 132 -66.92 4.85 -21.88
CA GLY A 132 -66.99 3.68 -22.77
C GLY A 132 -65.68 2.88 -22.88
N GLY A 133 -64.62 3.28 -22.17
CA GLY A 133 -63.35 2.56 -22.07
C GLY A 133 -62.91 2.30 -20.63
N LEU A 134 -61.68 1.84 -20.45
CA LEU A 134 -61.02 1.65 -19.16
C LEU A 134 -59.84 2.61 -19.02
N LEU A 135 -59.84 3.42 -17.96
CA LEU A 135 -58.67 4.14 -17.50
C LEU A 135 -57.86 3.24 -16.54
N VAL A 136 -56.68 2.84 -16.97
CA VAL A 136 -55.75 2.02 -16.20
C VAL A 136 -54.63 2.89 -15.67
N TRP A 137 -54.52 3.01 -14.35
CA TRP A 137 -53.36 3.59 -13.67
C TRP A 137 -52.43 2.48 -13.18
N TRP A 138 -51.12 2.67 -13.28
CA TRP A 138 -50.13 1.72 -12.80
C TRP A 138 -48.84 2.40 -12.32
N GLN A 139 -48.17 1.79 -11.35
CA GLN A 139 -46.86 2.21 -10.83
C GLN A 139 -45.96 1.01 -10.54
N ARG A 140 -44.68 1.07 -10.91
CA ARG A 140 -43.66 0.07 -10.54
C ARG A 140 -43.12 0.39 -9.14
N VAL A 141 -43.17 -0.57 -8.23
CA VAL A 141 -42.83 -0.34 -6.80
C VAL A 141 -41.49 -0.99 -6.40
N ASP A 142 -40.98 -1.92 -7.19
CA ASP A 142 -39.79 -2.71 -6.84
C ASP A 142 -38.43 -1.99 -6.97
N GLU A 143 -38.32 -0.94 -7.80
CA GLU A 143 -37.00 -0.47 -8.23
C GLU A 143 -36.32 0.33 -7.11
N ALA A 144 -37.09 1.15 -6.40
CA ALA A 144 -36.64 1.83 -5.20
C ALA A 144 -36.26 0.84 -4.09
N ARG A 145 -37.08 -0.22 -3.90
CA ARG A 145 -36.83 -1.27 -2.90
C ARG A 145 -35.55 -2.04 -3.20
N ARG A 146 -35.35 -2.48 -4.44
CA ARG A 146 -34.13 -3.19 -4.88
C ARG A 146 -32.88 -2.33 -4.74
N ARG A 147 -32.96 -1.03 -5.07
CA ARG A 147 -31.85 -0.09 -4.90
C ARG A 147 -31.49 0.08 -3.42
N LEU A 148 -32.47 0.18 -2.54
CA LEU A 148 -32.24 0.27 -1.10
C LEU A 148 -31.60 -1.01 -0.55
N GLU A 149 -32.19 -2.17 -0.84
CA GLU A 149 -31.66 -3.47 -0.39
C GLU A 149 -30.22 -3.72 -0.89
N ARG A 150 -29.89 -3.30 -2.11
CA ARG A 150 -28.54 -3.40 -2.67
C ARG A 150 -27.56 -2.42 -2.02
N THR A 151 -28.01 -1.22 -1.67
CA THR A 151 -27.21 -0.24 -0.92
C THR A 151 -26.90 -0.74 0.47
N GLU A 152 -27.88 -1.35 1.14
CA GLU A 152 -27.70 -2.01 2.43
C GLU A 152 -26.68 -3.15 2.37
N LEU A 153 -26.76 -3.99 1.34
CA LEU A 153 -25.84 -5.10 1.19
C LEU A 153 -24.40 -4.64 0.92
N LEU A 154 -24.20 -3.71 -0.03
CA LEU A 154 -22.86 -3.26 -0.42
C LEU A 154 -22.20 -2.37 0.64
N GLY A 155 -22.99 -1.58 1.38
CA GLY A 155 -22.50 -0.71 2.44
C GLY A 155 -22.38 -1.38 3.80
N SER A 156 -22.81 -2.64 3.93
CA SER A 156 -23.05 -3.31 5.22
C SER A 156 -23.92 -2.45 6.14
N LEU A 157 -24.98 -1.88 5.57
CA LEU A 157 -25.92 -0.99 6.25
C LEU A 157 -27.21 -1.73 6.60
N GLY A 158 -27.86 -1.27 7.65
CA GLY A 158 -29.26 -1.55 7.97
C GLY A 158 -29.91 -0.29 8.54
N TRP A 159 -31.22 -0.18 8.41
CA TRP A 159 -31.96 0.88 9.09
C TRP A 159 -32.93 0.28 10.10
N ALA A 160 -33.18 1.02 11.16
CA ALA A 160 -34.16 0.70 12.18
C ALA A 160 -35.01 1.94 12.47
N GLU A 161 -36.30 1.71 12.70
CA GLU A 161 -37.21 2.71 13.20
C GLU A 161 -37.72 2.26 14.58
N TYR A 162 -37.72 3.19 15.54
CA TYR A 162 -38.26 2.94 16.87
C TYR A 162 -39.38 3.92 17.14
N ASP A 163 -40.59 3.40 17.30
CA ASP A 163 -41.76 4.19 17.67
C ASP A 163 -41.79 4.39 19.19
N LEU A 164 -41.66 5.64 19.64
CA LEU A 164 -41.59 5.99 21.06
C LEU A 164 -42.94 5.91 21.76
N VAL A 165 -44.05 5.96 21.01
CA VAL A 165 -45.41 5.93 21.54
C VAL A 165 -45.86 4.49 21.81
N THR A 166 -45.59 3.60 20.85
CA THR A 166 -45.99 2.19 20.90
C THR A 166 -44.90 1.27 21.46
N GLY A 167 -43.65 1.74 21.51
CA GLY A 167 -42.48 0.97 21.94
C GLY A 167 -42.05 -0.11 20.94
N ARG A 168 -42.56 -0.08 19.70
CA ARG A 168 -42.25 -1.08 18.66
C ARG A 168 -41.05 -0.67 17.83
N SER A 169 -40.26 -1.66 17.41
CA SER A 169 -39.13 -1.49 16.52
C SER A 169 -39.40 -2.16 15.18
N GLU A 170 -39.07 -1.47 14.10
CA GLU A 170 -39.08 -2.00 12.75
C GLU A 170 -37.65 -2.01 12.20
N TRP A 171 -37.26 -3.11 11.57
CA TRP A 171 -35.91 -3.34 11.08
C TRP A 171 -35.92 -3.66 9.60
N SER A 172 -34.93 -3.12 8.89
CA SER A 172 -34.67 -3.49 7.51
C SER A 172 -34.01 -4.88 7.40
N PRO A 173 -34.03 -5.52 6.22
CA PRO A 173 -33.28 -6.75 5.97
C PRO A 173 -31.79 -6.62 6.29
N GLY A 174 -31.20 -5.44 6.10
CA GLY A 174 -29.82 -5.13 6.48
C GLY A 174 -29.56 -5.26 7.98
N MET A 175 -30.48 -4.81 8.84
CA MET A 175 -30.33 -4.94 10.30
C MET A 175 -30.27 -6.41 10.75
N PHE A 176 -31.13 -7.27 10.20
CA PHE A 176 -31.10 -8.70 10.51
C PHE A 176 -29.77 -9.36 10.09
N ARG A 177 -29.18 -8.93 8.97
CA ARG A 177 -27.86 -9.39 8.53
C ARG A 177 -26.73 -8.91 9.46
N ILE A 178 -26.71 -7.63 9.82
CA ILE A 178 -25.69 -7.05 10.72
C ILE A 178 -25.66 -7.78 12.06
N PHE A 179 -26.83 -8.05 12.63
CA PHE A 179 -26.95 -8.74 13.92
C PHE A 179 -26.93 -10.27 13.81
N GLU A 180 -26.86 -10.81 12.59
CA GLU A 180 -26.92 -12.26 12.31
C GLU A 180 -28.12 -12.92 13.00
N ARG A 181 -29.28 -12.25 12.93
CA ARG A 181 -30.53 -12.64 13.60
C ARG A 181 -31.55 -13.15 12.59
N ASP A 182 -32.27 -14.20 12.97
CA ASP A 182 -33.40 -14.72 12.20
C ASP A 182 -34.55 -13.69 12.16
N PRO A 183 -35.02 -13.24 10.96
CA PRO A 183 -36.16 -12.35 10.82
C PRO A 183 -37.45 -12.84 11.50
N ALA A 184 -37.63 -14.15 11.66
CA ALA A 184 -38.79 -14.73 12.34
C ALA A 184 -38.87 -14.35 13.83
N LEU A 185 -37.75 -13.97 14.44
CA LEU A 185 -37.68 -13.51 15.83
C LEU A 185 -38.01 -12.01 16.00
N GLY A 186 -38.25 -11.30 14.90
CA GLY A 186 -38.51 -9.85 14.90
C GLY A 186 -37.31 -9.00 15.33
N ALA A 187 -37.50 -7.68 15.30
CA ALA A 187 -36.51 -6.70 15.73
C ALA A 187 -36.14 -6.89 17.22
N MET A 188 -34.86 -6.67 17.57
CA MET A 188 -34.45 -6.77 18.98
C MET A 188 -35.13 -5.71 19.84
N SER A 189 -35.62 -6.13 21.00
CA SER A 189 -36.11 -5.25 22.05
C SER A 189 -34.98 -4.41 22.66
N ARG A 190 -35.33 -3.34 23.38
CA ARG A 190 -34.33 -2.49 24.07
C ARG A 190 -33.48 -3.26 25.08
N SER A 191 -34.07 -4.24 25.78
CA SER A 191 -33.35 -5.06 26.75
C SER A 191 -32.35 -6.00 26.06
N GLU A 192 -32.73 -6.61 24.93
CA GLU A 192 -31.82 -7.41 24.10
C GLU A 192 -30.67 -6.56 23.54
N GLN A 193 -30.97 -5.36 23.04
CA GLN A 193 -29.96 -4.43 22.54
C GLN A 193 -28.97 -4.03 23.66
N ALA A 194 -29.48 -3.66 24.84
CA ALA A 194 -28.64 -3.30 25.99
C ALA A 194 -27.78 -4.47 26.51
N ALA A 195 -28.27 -5.71 26.37
CA ALA A 195 -27.52 -6.92 26.72
C ALA A 195 -26.43 -7.26 25.68
N ALA A 196 -26.68 -6.96 24.41
CA ALA A 196 -25.72 -7.19 23.32
C ALA A 196 -24.61 -6.13 23.27
N LEU A 197 -24.87 -4.90 23.74
CA LEU A 197 -23.88 -3.83 23.83
C LEU A 197 -22.76 -4.15 24.84
N LEU A 198 -21.50 -3.97 24.44
CA LEU A 198 -20.34 -4.16 25.32
C LEU A 198 -20.37 -3.16 26.49
N ALA A 199 -19.94 -3.62 27.68
CA ALA A 199 -20.03 -2.84 28.92
C ALA A 199 -19.29 -1.49 28.83
N ASP A 200 -18.10 -1.48 28.23
CA ASP A 200 -17.27 -0.28 28.07
C ASP A 200 -17.93 0.79 27.19
N ASP A 201 -18.84 0.39 26.29
CA ASP A 201 -19.45 1.28 25.30
C ASP A 201 -20.82 1.82 25.77
N ARG A 202 -21.27 1.44 26.97
CA ARG A 202 -22.55 1.91 27.56
C ARG A 202 -22.59 3.42 27.75
N GLY A 203 -21.49 4.04 28.20
CA GLY A 203 -21.42 5.49 28.39
C GLY A 203 -21.52 6.26 27.07
N VAL A 204 -20.94 5.72 25.99
CA VAL A 204 -21.06 6.29 24.64
C VAL A 204 -22.50 6.20 24.16
N SER A 205 -23.16 5.05 24.37
CA SER A 205 -24.58 4.90 24.03
C SER A 205 -25.48 5.83 24.84
N GLU A 206 -25.21 6.05 26.12
CA GLU A 206 -25.99 6.98 26.97
C GLU A 206 -25.84 8.43 26.49
N THR A 207 -24.63 8.83 26.11
CA THR A 207 -24.36 10.15 25.52
C THR A 207 -25.12 10.33 24.19
N ALA A 208 -25.20 9.28 23.38
CA ALA A 208 -25.99 9.29 22.15
C ALA A 208 -27.47 9.57 22.43
N TRP A 209 -28.05 8.93 23.45
CA TRP A 209 -29.43 9.15 23.88
C TRP A 209 -29.68 10.60 24.34
N GLN A 210 -28.79 11.16 25.15
CA GLN A 210 -28.88 12.55 25.59
C GLN A 210 -28.84 13.55 24.42
N THR A 211 -28.03 13.24 23.40
CA THR A 211 -27.94 14.05 22.17
C THR A 211 -29.27 14.06 21.42
N LEU A 212 -29.90 12.89 21.27
CA LEU A 212 -31.22 12.76 20.63
C LEU A 212 -32.32 13.48 21.41
N ASP A 213 -32.29 13.41 22.75
CA ASP A 213 -33.25 14.11 23.61
C ASP A 213 -33.17 15.63 23.44
N SER A 214 -31.97 16.17 23.25
CA SER A 214 -31.75 17.59 22.94
C SER A 214 -32.23 18.02 21.54
N GLY A 215 -32.60 17.07 20.67
CA GLY A 215 -33.05 17.31 19.30
C GLY A 215 -31.95 17.36 18.25
N ALA A 216 -30.73 16.95 18.59
CA ALA A 216 -29.63 16.82 17.63
C ALA A 216 -29.47 15.37 17.15
N ALA A 217 -29.04 15.19 15.90
CA ALA A 217 -28.67 13.89 15.37
C ALA A 217 -27.43 13.33 16.11
N SER A 218 -27.38 12.01 16.29
CA SER A 218 -26.28 11.30 16.93
C SER A 218 -25.48 10.47 15.93
N ASP A 219 -24.15 10.46 16.09
CA ASP A 219 -23.21 9.61 15.33
C ASP A 219 -22.21 8.99 16.30
N VAL A 220 -22.36 7.69 16.56
CA VAL A 220 -21.48 6.97 17.49
C VAL A 220 -21.02 5.65 16.90
N THR A 221 -19.82 5.21 17.26
CA THR A 221 -19.36 3.85 16.97
C THR A 221 -19.25 3.09 18.27
N VAL A 222 -19.98 1.97 18.38
CA VAL A 222 -20.06 1.14 19.57
C VAL A 222 -19.96 -0.33 19.19
N ARG A 223 -19.58 -1.17 20.15
CA ARG A 223 -19.38 -2.59 19.93
C ARG A 223 -20.57 -3.39 20.44
N PHE A 224 -21.09 -4.25 19.58
CA PHE A 224 -22.16 -5.20 19.89
C PHE A 224 -21.68 -6.64 19.75
N ARG A 225 -22.22 -7.53 20.58
CA ARG A 225 -22.09 -8.97 20.40
C ARG A 225 -23.22 -9.47 19.51
N ALA A 226 -22.87 -9.94 18.32
CA ALA A 226 -23.81 -10.43 17.30
C ALA A 226 -23.25 -11.71 16.67
N GLY A 227 -24.07 -12.75 16.49
CA GLY A 227 -23.60 -14.02 15.91
C GLY A 227 -22.45 -14.71 16.67
N GLY A 228 -22.20 -14.33 17.93
CA GLY A 228 -21.07 -14.84 18.73
C GLY A 228 -19.75 -14.07 18.56
N THR A 229 -19.67 -13.10 17.64
CA THR A 229 -18.51 -12.21 17.47
C THR A 229 -18.80 -10.81 18.00
N VAL A 230 -17.75 -10.00 18.17
CA VAL A 230 -17.88 -8.57 18.49
C VAL A 230 -17.82 -7.79 17.18
N LYS A 231 -18.83 -6.98 16.90
CA LYS A 231 -18.90 -6.10 15.74
C LYS A 231 -18.81 -4.64 16.15
N TYR A 232 -18.07 -3.84 15.39
CA TYR A 232 -18.05 -2.39 15.50
C TYR A 232 -19.18 -1.82 14.64
N LEU A 233 -20.17 -1.21 15.28
CA LEU A 233 -21.35 -0.66 14.62
C LEU A 233 -21.32 0.86 14.72
N ARG A 234 -21.26 1.54 13.58
CA ARG A 234 -21.50 2.98 13.50
C ARG A 234 -22.99 3.22 13.39
N ILE A 235 -23.55 3.95 14.34
CA ILE A 235 -24.98 4.21 14.47
C ILE A 235 -25.20 5.70 14.28
N LEU A 236 -25.90 6.05 13.21
CA LEU A 236 -26.38 7.38 12.89
C LEU A 236 -27.87 7.44 13.22
N SER A 237 -28.27 8.28 14.17
CA SER A 237 -29.66 8.33 14.63
C SER A 237 -30.22 9.75 14.62
N ASP A 238 -31.52 9.89 14.35
CA ASP A 238 -32.27 11.14 14.42
C ASP A 238 -33.68 10.91 14.99
N VAL A 239 -34.30 11.95 15.55
CA VAL A 239 -35.62 11.88 16.21
C VAL A 239 -36.64 12.77 15.50
N ALA A 240 -37.72 12.16 15.02
CA ALA A 240 -38.89 12.89 14.56
C ALA A 240 -39.81 13.27 15.73
N ARG A 241 -40.33 14.49 15.65
CA ARG A 241 -41.21 15.11 16.67
C ARG A 241 -42.55 15.49 16.07
N ASP A 242 -43.57 15.56 16.91
CA ASP A 242 -44.88 16.11 16.53
C ASP A 242 -44.85 17.65 16.45
N ALA A 243 -45.99 18.24 16.10
CA ALA A 243 -46.16 19.69 16.00
C ALA A 243 -45.96 20.43 17.34
N ASP A 244 -46.08 19.72 18.47
CA ASP A 244 -45.90 20.25 19.83
C ASP A 244 -44.47 20.02 20.36
N GLY A 245 -43.58 19.44 19.55
CA GLY A 245 -42.18 19.17 19.87
C GLY A 245 -41.93 17.88 20.66
N SER A 246 -42.95 17.07 20.90
CA SER A 246 -42.81 15.78 21.59
C SER A 246 -42.22 14.71 20.65
N PRO A 247 -41.26 13.90 21.11
CA PRO A 247 -40.60 12.91 20.27
C PRO A 247 -41.52 11.72 19.96
N LEU A 248 -41.68 11.41 18.67
CA LEU A 248 -42.56 10.36 18.17
C LEU A 248 -41.80 9.11 17.74
N LYS A 249 -40.74 9.28 16.95
CA LYS A 249 -40.03 8.18 16.27
C LYS A 249 -38.55 8.45 16.21
N ILE A 250 -37.75 7.40 16.31
CA ILE A 250 -36.30 7.45 16.13
C ILE A 250 -35.96 6.68 14.88
N TYR A 251 -35.23 7.31 13.97
CA TYR A 251 -34.67 6.67 12.79
C TYR A 251 -33.19 6.44 13.03
N ALA A 252 -32.71 5.23 12.78
CA ALA A 252 -31.30 4.88 12.90
C ALA A 252 -30.81 4.19 11.63
N VAL A 253 -29.63 4.55 11.17
CA VAL A 253 -28.84 3.82 10.16
C VAL A 253 -27.63 3.24 10.86
N VAL A 254 -27.46 1.94 10.75
CA VAL A 254 -26.38 1.17 11.37
C VAL A 254 -25.48 0.64 10.27
N GLN A 255 -24.17 0.87 10.41
CA GLN A 255 -23.15 0.33 9.53
C GLN A 255 -22.24 -0.62 10.30
N ASP A 256 -22.04 -1.84 9.79
CA ASP A 256 -20.97 -2.73 10.28
C ASP A 256 -19.61 -2.24 9.73
N VAL A 257 -18.82 -1.62 10.60
CA VAL A 257 -17.47 -1.12 10.29
C VAL A 257 -16.37 -2.03 10.85
N THR A 258 -16.70 -3.25 11.29
CA THR A 258 -15.76 -4.20 11.91
C THR A 258 -14.52 -4.44 11.06
N ALA A 259 -14.70 -4.77 9.78
CA ALA A 259 -13.59 -5.02 8.86
C ALA A 259 -12.66 -3.79 8.70
N ARG A 260 -13.22 -2.58 8.78
CA ARG A 260 -12.45 -1.32 8.71
C ARG A 260 -11.63 -1.11 9.97
N GLU A 261 -12.24 -1.26 11.14
CA GLU A 261 -11.56 -1.08 12.43
C GLU A 261 -10.49 -2.17 12.67
N ASP A 262 -10.75 -3.40 12.26
CA ASP A 262 -9.77 -4.50 12.31
C ASP A 262 -8.55 -4.19 11.43
N THR A 263 -8.78 -3.74 10.18
CA THR A 263 -7.71 -3.35 9.26
C THR A 263 -6.90 -2.19 9.82
N ARG A 264 -7.56 -1.16 10.35
CA ARG A 264 -6.90 -0.01 10.98
C ARG A 264 -6.01 -0.45 12.14
N THR A 265 -6.55 -1.27 13.04
CA THR A 265 -5.82 -1.78 14.21
C THR A 265 -4.63 -2.65 13.79
N ALA A 266 -4.78 -3.47 12.73
CA ALA A 266 -3.69 -4.28 12.20
C ALA A 266 -2.56 -3.41 11.61
N ILE A 267 -2.90 -2.35 10.87
CA ILE A 267 -1.92 -1.39 10.32
C ILE A 267 -1.16 -0.71 11.46
N GLU A 268 -1.86 -0.22 12.49
CA GLU A 268 -1.23 0.44 13.65
C GLU A 268 -0.24 -0.50 14.35
N ARG A 269 -0.64 -1.76 14.61
CA ARG A 269 0.24 -2.78 15.20
C ARG A 269 1.48 -3.07 14.35
N LEU A 270 1.31 -3.23 13.03
CA LEU A 270 2.43 -3.48 12.12
C LEU A 270 3.39 -2.29 12.06
N SER A 271 2.86 -1.06 12.03
CA SER A 271 3.67 0.16 12.07
C SER A 271 4.52 0.25 13.34
N ASP A 272 3.94 -0.07 14.50
CA ASP A 272 4.67 -0.03 15.78
C ASP A 272 5.73 -1.14 15.88
N GLN A 273 5.46 -2.32 15.33
CA GLN A 273 6.45 -3.40 15.22
C GLN A 273 7.63 -3.01 14.32
N LEU A 274 7.36 -2.37 13.17
CA LEU A 274 8.42 -1.88 12.27
C LEU A 274 9.28 -0.81 12.95
N ARG A 275 8.66 0.18 13.59
CA ARG A 275 9.39 1.23 14.33
C ARG A 275 10.31 0.64 15.39
N THR A 276 9.83 -0.34 16.14
CA THR A 276 10.64 -0.98 17.20
C THR A 276 11.83 -1.72 16.59
N ARG A 277 11.63 -2.47 15.51
CA ARG A 277 12.71 -3.18 14.81
C ARG A 277 13.76 -2.22 14.22
N GLU A 278 13.33 -1.13 13.60
CA GLU A 278 14.22 -0.11 13.07
C GLU A 278 15.06 0.53 14.19
N MET A 279 14.44 0.87 15.31
CA MET A 279 15.14 1.45 16.46
C MET A 279 16.17 0.48 17.05
N THR A 280 15.82 -0.80 17.20
CA THR A 280 16.77 -1.83 17.68
C THR A 280 17.94 -2.01 16.72
N ALA A 281 17.68 -2.13 15.41
CA ALA A 281 18.73 -2.28 14.40
C ALA A 281 19.68 -1.07 14.37
N LEU A 282 19.15 0.15 14.49
CA LEU A 282 19.98 1.37 14.58
C LEU A 282 20.81 1.41 15.86
N ALA A 283 20.28 0.94 16.99
CA ALA A 283 21.02 0.86 18.24
C ALA A 283 22.16 -0.16 18.16
N GLU A 284 21.90 -1.36 17.62
CA GLU A 284 22.91 -2.39 17.37
C GLU A 284 24.02 -1.89 16.43
N HIS A 285 23.64 -1.22 15.33
CA HIS A 285 24.60 -0.62 14.40
C HIS A 285 25.49 0.42 15.07
N ARG A 286 24.92 1.30 15.90
CA ARG A 286 25.69 2.29 16.66
C ARG A 286 26.66 1.62 17.64
N LEU A 287 26.22 0.58 18.34
CA LEU A 287 27.08 -0.17 19.28
C LEU A 287 28.24 -0.86 18.54
N ALA A 288 27.98 -1.50 17.41
CA ALA A 288 29.01 -2.14 16.59
C ALA A 288 30.06 -1.12 16.10
N ALA A 289 29.61 0.04 15.58
CA ALA A 289 30.50 1.11 15.15
C ALA A 289 31.33 1.70 16.32
N GLN A 290 30.73 1.83 17.51
CA GLN A 290 31.43 2.28 18.71
C GLN A 290 32.50 1.28 19.17
N LEU A 291 32.17 -0.02 19.20
CA LEU A 291 33.11 -1.08 19.55
C LEU A 291 34.27 -1.13 18.55
N GLN A 292 34.00 -1.00 17.26
CA GLN A 292 35.04 -0.94 16.23
C GLN A 292 35.97 0.25 16.46
N ASN A 293 35.44 1.44 16.76
CA ASN A 293 36.28 2.62 17.02
C ASN A 293 37.11 2.48 18.31
N LEU A 294 36.66 1.70 19.29
CA LEU A 294 37.45 1.38 20.49
C LEU A 294 38.62 0.43 20.17
N ILE A 295 38.40 -0.55 19.30
CA ILE A 295 39.44 -1.48 18.85
C ILE A 295 40.39 -0.76 17.88
N GLN A 296 39.85 0.07 17.00
CA GLN A 296 40.53 0.78 15.93
C GLN A 296 40.18 2.27 15.89
N PRO A 297 40.82 3.06 16.76
CA PRO A 297 40.73 4.51 16.68
C PRO A 297 41.30 4.96 15.34
N VAL A 298 40.55 5.75 14.57
CA VAL A 298 41.02 6.35 13.31
C VAL A 298 41.18 7.85 13.53
N PRO A 299 42.41 8.40 13.48
CA PRO A 299 42.63 9.83 13.63
C PRO A 299 41.92 10.65 12.54
N HIS A 300 41.23 11.71 12.94
CA HIS A 300 40.52 12.61 12.02
C HIS A 300 41.45 13.51 11.21
N GLU A 301 42.72 13.65 11.57
CA GLU A 301 43.72 14.48 10.91
C GLU A 301 45.03 13.69 10.75
N PRO A 302 45.90 14.07 9.79
CA PRO A 302 47.23 13.51 9.70
C PRO A 302 47.99 13.67 11.03
N PHE A 303 48.63 12.61 11.50
CA PHE A 303 49.33 12.57 12.79
C PHE A 303 50.83 12.34 12.59
N PRO A 304 51.68 12.88 13.50
CA PRO A 304 53.13 12.76 13.38
C PRO A 304 53.63 11.40 13.87
N LEU A 305 54.66 10.89 13.19
CA LEU A 305 55.48 9.73 13.57
C LEU A 305 56.96 10.14 13.45
N ALA A 306 57.90 9.36 14.01
CA ALA A 306 59.32 9.72 13.92
C ALA A 306 59.79 9.71 12.45
N GLY A 307 60.14 10.89 11.92
CA GLY A 307 60.56 11.07 10.52
C GLY A 307 59.46 10.85 9.47
N LEU A 308 58.19 10.72 9.88
CA LEU A 308 57.06 10.48 9.00
C LEU A 308 55.83 11.30 9.43
N GLN A 309 54.95 11.61 8.49
CA GLN A 309 53.57 12.00 8.76
C GLN A 309 52.64 10.91 8.23
N ALA A 310 51.59 10.57 8.96
CA ALA A 310 50.68 9.49 8.58
C ALA A 310 49.23 9.96 8.56
N VAL A 311 48.43 9.37 7.68
CA VAL A 311 46.97 9.48 7.70
C VAL A 311 46.37 8.11 7.43
N VAL A 312 45.24 7.83 8.08
CA VAL A 312 44.51 6.59 7.92
C VAL A 312 43.11 6.88 7.41
N SER A 313 42.63 6.01 6.53
CA SER A 313 41.21 5.91 6.21
C SER A 313 40.76 4.48 6.46
N TYR A 314 39.67 4.31 7.19
CA TYR A 314 38.99 3.04 7.36
C TYR A 314 37.52 3.23 7.01
N LEU A 315 37.03 2.42 6.08
CA LEU A 315 35.67 2.46 5.56
C LEU A 315 35.09 1.06 5.63
N PRO A 316 34.13 0.79 6.53
CA PRO A 316 33.46 -0.50 6.56
C PRO A 316 32.56 -0.70 5.33
N ALA A 317 32.34 -1.94 4.93
CA ALA A 317 31.49 -2.28 3.79
C ALA A 317 30.03 -1.80 3.96
N GLU A 318 29.43 -1.15 2.93
CA GLU A 318 28.10 -0.51 3.04
C GLU A 318 26.94 -1.47 3.35
N ARG A 319 27.09 -2.77 3.04
CA ARG A 319 26.01 -3.76 3.15
C ARG A 319 26.00 -4.56 4.45
N ALA A 320 27.05 -4.47 5.25
CA ALA A 320 27.21 -5.32 6.41
C ALA A 320 26.95 -4.51 7.68
N VAL A 321 25.99 -4.94 8.50
CA VAL A 321 25.76 -4.45 9.89
C VAL A 321 26.91 -4.90 10.81
N GLN A 322 28.11 -5.04 10.26
CA GLN A 322 29.13 -5.94 10.76
C GLN A 322 30.47 -5.22 10.83
N VAL A 323 31.16 -5.56 11.91
CA VAL A 323 32.52 -5.14 12.16
C VAL A 323 33.44 -5.82 11.15
N GLY A 324 34.43 -5.08 10.65
CA GLY A 324 35.27 -5.52 9.55
C GLY A 324 36.49 -6.35 9.93
N GLY A 325 37.03 -7.07 8.95
CA GLY A 325 38.25 -7.88 9.08
C GLY A 325 39.54 -7.06 8.91
N ASP A 326 39.43 -5.92 8.24
CA ASP A 326 40.53 -5.00 7.97
C ASP A 326 41.09 -4.35 9.23
N TRP A 327 42.41 -4.21 9.29
CA TRP A 327 43.08 -3.47 10.36
C TRP A 327 44.34 -2.76 9.90
N TYR A 328 44.75 -1.79 10.72
CA TYR A 328 46.04 -1.14 10.60
C TYR A 328 46.70 -0.97 11.96
N HIS A 329 48.01 -0.72 11.94
CA HIS A 329 48.75 -0.23 13.09
C HIS A 329 49.83 0.75 12.64
N ALA A 330 50.00 1.84 13.37
CA ALA A 330 51.04 2.83 13.11
C ALA A 330 51.48 3.47 14.42
N GLN A 331 52.76 3.32 14.79
CA GLN A 331 53.28 3.94 16.01
C GLN A 331 54.79 4.18 15.95
N THR A 332 55.25 5.24 16.61
CA THR A 332 56.66 5.43 16.96
C THR A 332 56.99 4.53 18.15
N LEU A 333 58.03 3.73 18.01
CA LEU A 333 58.53 2.80 19.02
C LEU A 333 59.51 3.49 19.99
N PRO A 334 59.75 2.92 21.18
CA PRO A 334 60.66 3.52 22.16
C PRO A 334 62.12 3.71 21.69
N ASP A 335 62.55 2.95 20.68
CA ASP A 335 63.88 3.05 20.06
C ASP A 335 63.94 4.08 18.92
N GLY A 336 62.86 4.83 18.67
CA GLY A 336 62.75 5.85 17.63
C GLY A 336 62.35 5.32 16.25
N ARG A 337 62.26 4.00 16.06
CA ARG A 337 61.75 3.41 14.81
C ARG A 337 60.23 3.54 14.71
N VAL A 338 59.68 3.43 13.51
CA VAL A 338 58.22 3.46 13.29
C VAL A 338 57.73 2.11 12.81
N ALA A 339 56.78 1.51 13.54
CA ALA A 339 56.10 0.30 13.10
C ALA A 339 54.85 0.67 12.30
N LEU A 340 54.64 -0.03 11.18
CA LEU A 340 53.56 0.16 10.23
C LEU A 340 52.99 -1.22 9.90
N ALA A 341 51.67 -1.36 9.90
CA ALA A 341 51.02 -2.58 9.46
C ALA A 341 49.64 -2.29 8.87
N VAL A 342 49.28 -3.10 7.87
CA VAL A 342 47.91 -3.23 7.36
C VAL A 342 47.66 -4.72 7.15
N GLY A 343 46.45 -5.18 7.42
CA GLY A 343 46.07 -6.56 7.15
C GLY A 343 44.56 -6.72 7.10
N ASP A 344 44.17 -7.92 6.71
CA ASP A 344 42.79 -8.34 6.54
C ASP A 344 42.63 -9.78 7.02
N VAL A 345 41.53 -10.08 7.71
CA VAL A 345 41.16 -11.41 8.19
C VAL A 345 40.05 -11.94 7.32
N ALA A 346 40.29 -13.10 6.70
CA ALA A 346 39.33 -13.71 5.80
C ALA A 346 38.02 -14.03 6.53
N GLY A 347 36.91 -13.67 5.90
CA GLY A 347 35.56 -13.81 6.44
C GLY A 347 34.87 -12.46 6.54
N HIS A 348 33.75 -12.40 7.26
CA HIS A 348 33.06 -11.15 7.55
C HIS A 348 32.37 -11.26 8.92
N GLY A 349 32.02 -10.12 9.53
CA GLY A 349 31.28 -10.16 10.78
C GLY A 349 32.14 -10.24 12.03
N LEU A 350 31.47 -10.62 13.11
CA LEU A 350 32.07 -10.60 14.44
C LEU A 350 33.28 -11.54 14.57
N ASP A 351 33.29 -12.65 13.84
CA ASP A 351 34.40 -13.61 13.85
C ASP A 351 35.67 -13.03 13.20
N ALA A 352 35.52 -12.37 12.04
CA ALA A 352 36.61 -11.67 11.37
C ALA A 352 37.14 -10.52 12.23
N ALA A 353 36.24 -9.73 12.82
CA ALA A 353 36.58 -8.65 13.74
C ALA A 353 37.31 -9.11 15.00
N ASN A 354 36.90 -10.26 15.55
CA ASN A 354 37.59 -10.87 16.70
C ASN A 354 39.01 -11.31 16.32
N GLY A 355 39.15 -11.98 15.18
CA GLY A 355 40.46 -12.34 14.64
C GLY A 355 41.36 -11.12 14.43
N MET A 356 40.81 -10.09 13.80
CA MET A 356 41.46 -8.80 13.57
C MET A 356 41.98 -8.18 14.87
N ALA A 357 41.13 -8.11 15.92
CA ALA A 357 41.51 -7.57 17.21
C ALA A 357 42.66 -8.38 17.84
N HIS A 358 42.59 -9.70 17.79
CA HIS A 358 43.66 -10.58 18.25
C HIS A 358 44.98 -10.31 17.52
N LEU A 359 44.96 -10.21 16.19
CA LEU A 359 46.15 -9.96 15.38
C LEU A 359 46.80 -8.62 15.72
N ARG A 360 45.99 -7.55 15.77
CA ARG A 360 46.50 -6.21 16.06
C ARG A 360 47.05 -6.09 17.47
N PHE A 361 46.31 -6.52 18.49
CA PHE A 361 46.79 -6.39 19.87
C PHE A 361 48.01 -7.28 20.14
N SER A 362 48.12 -8.43 19.47
CA SER A 362 49.32 -9.27 19.55
C SER A 362 50.52 -8.58 18.90
N LEU A 363 50.34 -7.93 17.74
CA LEU A 363 51.37 -7.10 17.13
C LEU A 363 51.86 -6.01 18.09
N VAL A 364 50.93 -5.27 18.71
CA VAL A 364 51.28 -4.25 19.71
C VAL A 364 52.09 -4.87 20.85
N ALA A 365 51.66 -6.00 21.40
CA ALA A 365 52.36 -6.69 22.49
C ALA A 365 53.78 -7.13 22.10
N TRP A 366 53.96 -7.70 20.91
CA TRP A 366 55.28 -8.11 20.40
C TRP A 366 56.21 -6.93 20.15
N LEU A 367 55.67 -5.81 19.66
CA LEU A 367 56.42 -4.56 19.53
C LEU A 367 56.81 -4.01 20.91
N SER A 368 55.95 -4.10 21.93
CA SER A 368 56.26 -3.63 23.28
C SER A 368 57.42 -4.39 23.93
N ILE A 369 57.60 -5.68 23.61
CA ILE A 369 58.71 -6.50 24.16
C ILE A 369 60.00 -6.45 23.33
N GLY A 370 60.06 -5.64 22.27
CA GLY A 370 61.30 -5.40 21.53
C GLY A 370 61.46 -6.15 20.20
N ILE A 371 60.45 -6.86 19.71
CA ILE A 371 60.53 -7.52 18.40
C ILE A 371 60.44 -6.43 17.31
N ARG A 372 61.40 -6.40 16.39
CA ARG A 372 61.51 -5.37 15.32
C ARG A 372 61.59 -5.95 13.91
N ASP A 373 61.81 -7.25 13.79
CA ASP A 373 61.93 -7.90 12.50
C ASP A 373 60.54 -8.22 11.93
N PRO A 374 60.15 -7.64 10.76
CA PRO A 374 58.82 -7.87 10.18
C PRO A 374 58.52 -9.34 9.87
N GLY A 375 59.53 -10.11 9.44
CA GLY A 375 59.38 -11.53 9.14
C GLY A 375 59.04 -12.34 10.39
N THR A 376 59.72 -12.06 11.51
CA THR A 376 59.45 -12.65 12.83
C THR A 376 58.06 -12.29 13.33
N LEU A 377 57.63 -11.03 13.17
CA LEU A 377 56.27 -10.60 13.55
C LEU A 377 55.21 -11.37 12.74
N LEU A 378 55.37 -11.50 11.43
CA LEU A 378 54.47 -12.29 10.58
C LEU A 378 54.49 -13.79 10.93
N ALA A 379 55.65 -14.35 11.27
CA ALA A 379 55.74 -15.74 11.72
C ALA A 379 54.92 -15.98 13.00
N HIS A 380 55.00 -15.07 13.98
CA HIS A 380 54.17 -15.15 15.18
C HIS A 380 52.68 -14.96 14.87
N MET A 381 52.32 -14.02 13.99
CA MET A 381 50.93 -13.85 13.53
C MET A 381 50.40 -15.12 12.86
N ASN A 382 51.22 -15.79 12.04
CA ASN A 382 50.83 -17.02 11.35
C ASN A 382 50.50 -18.14 12.35
N LEU A 383 51.30 -18.31 13.39
CA LEU A 383 51.02 -19.28 14.46
C LEU A 383 49.74 -18.93 15.22
N LEU A 384 49.50 -17.65 15.50
CA LEU A 384 48.27 -17.20 16.14
C LEU A 384 47.03 -17.47 15.26
N CYS A 385 47.10 -17.20 13.95
CA CYS A 385 46.03 -17.54 13.01
C CYS A 385 45.71 -19.04 13.02
N LEU A 386 46.73 -19.91 13.01
CA LEU A 386 46.57 -21.36 13.11
C LEU A 386 45.89 -21.79 14.42
N GLN A 387 46.24 -21.16 15.54
CA GLN A 387 45.62 -21.44 16.84
C GLN A 387 44.16 -21.00 16.91
N LEU A 388 43.83 -19.87 16.28
CA LEU A 388 42.47 -19.33 16.23
C LEU A 388 41.61 -19.99 15.13
N GLY A 389 42.21 -20.78 14.24
CA GLY A 389 41.51 -21.38 13.10
C GLY A 389 41.06 -20.37 12.05
N ILE A 390 41.75 -19.23 11.94
CA ILE A 390 41.45 -18.16 10.98
C ILE A 390 42.55 -18.07 9.92
N THR A 391 42.24 -17.44 8.80
CA THR A 391 43.22 -17.10 7.76
C THR A 391 43.18 -15.61 7.47
N GLY A 392 44.24 -15.05 6.91
CA GLY A 392 44.28 -13.63 6.63
C GLY A 392 45.54 -13.20 5.88
N THR A 393 45.57 -11.93 5.51
CA THR A 393 46.71 -11.30 4.87
C THR A 393 47.25 -10.17 5.75
N ALA A 394 48.56 -9.92 5.69
CA ALA A 394 49.16 -8.76 6.36
C ALA A 394 50.42 -8.28 5.65
N ALA A 395 50.68 -6.98 5.71
CA ALA A 395 51.95 -6.36 5.38
C ALA A 395 52.46 -5.58 6.61
N ILE A 396 53.70 -5.85 7.03
CA ILE A 396 54.33 -5.19 8.18
C ILE A 396 55.62 -4.53 7.73
N GLY A 397 55.80 -3.27 8.12
CA GLY A 397 57.01 -2.49 7.91
C GLY A 397 57.55 -1.91 9.22
N VAL A 398 58.87 -1.83 9.32
CA VAL A 398 59.58 -1.09 10.35
C VAL A 398 60.50 -0.09 9.66
N TYR A 399 60.20 1.19 9.85
CA TYR A 399 60.96 2.31 9.31
C TYR A 399 62.00 2.79 10.32
N ASP A 400 63.23 2.92 9.86
CA ASP A 400 64.34 3.54 10.59
C ASP A 400 64.53 4.98 10.09
N PRO A 401 64.19 6.01 10.88
CA PRO A 401 64.31 7.40 10.46
C PRO A 401 65.75 7.84 10.24
N GLY A 402 66.72 7.26 10.97
CA GLY A 402 68.12 7.61 10.84
C GLY A 402 68.72 7.12 9.53
N ALA A 403 68.31 5.94 9.08
CA ALA A 403 68.73 5.36 7.80
C ALA A 403 67.76 5.64 6.63
N ARG A 404 66.62 6.29 6.90
CA ARG A 404 65.47 6.44 5.97
C ARG A 404 65.13 5.15 5.23
N THR A 405 65.18 4.04 5.95
CA THR A 405 65.01 2.70 5.37
C THR A 405 63.77 2.04 5.94
N LEU A 406 62.90 1.56 5.06
CA LEU A 406 61.72 0.76 5.40
C LEU A 406 62.05 -0.72 5.16
N SER A 407 62.22 -1.46 6.25
CA SER A 407 62.29 -2.93 6.20
C SER A 407 60.90 -3.50 6.32
N TRP A 408 60.46 -4.35 5.39
CA TRP A 408 59.09 -4.85 5.38
C TRP A 408 58.97 -6.28 4.85
N ALA A 409 57.88 -6.94 5.24
CA ALA A 409 57.50 -8.28 4.80
C ALA A 409 55.98 -8.35 4.59
N ARG A 410 55.52 -9.38 3.86
CA ARG A 410 54.10 -9.64 3.61
C ARG A 410 53.74 -11.11 3.79
N ALA A 411 52.51 -11.35 4.21
CA ALA A 411 51.85 -12.63 4.21
C ALA A 411 50.62 -12.52 3.31
N GLY A 412 50.70 -12.96 2.05
CA GLY A 412 49.59 -12.89 1.07
C GLY A 412 49.15 -11.47 0.64
N HIS A 413 49.50 -10.42 1.39
CA HIS A 413 48.98 -9.05 1.24
C HIS A 413 49.68 -8.22 0.18
N MET A 414 48.97 -7.39 -0.56
CA MET A 414 49.50 -6.60 -1.69
C MET A 414 50.72 -5.73 -1.31
N PRO A 415 51.64 -5.49 -2.26
CA PRO A 415 52.80 -4.65 -1.97
C PRO A 415 52.37 -3.18 -1.80
N PRO A 416 52.95 -2.43 -0.84
CA PRO A 416 52.72 -1.01 -0.71
C PRO A 416 53.11 -0.25 -1.99
N LEU A 417 52.42 0.85 -2.27
CA LEU A 417 52.76 1.75 -3.37
C LEU A 417 53.72 2.83 -2.87
N LEU A 418 54.76 3.12 -3.65
CA LEU A 418 55.69 4.22 -3.46
C LEU A 418 55.48 5.24 -4.58
N ALA A 419 55.17 6.49 -4.21
CA ALA A 419 55.11 7.62 -5.11
C ALA A 419 56.27 8.58 -4.85
N ARG A 420 56.99 8.96 -5.91
CA ARG A 420 58.17 9.81 -5.87
C ARG A 420 58.18 10.74 -7.07
N ALA A 421 58.11 12.05 -6.84
CA ALA A 421 58.16 13.08 -7.87
C ALA A 421 57.22 12.79 -9.06
N GLY A 422 56.00 12.32 -8.76
CA GLY A 422 54.99 11.97 -9.78
C GLY A 422 55.11 10.59 -10.40
N ALA A 423 56.15 9.81 -10.10
CA ALA A 423 56.26 8.41 -10.52
C ALA A 423 55.74 7.48 -9.41
N VAL A 424 54.95 6.46 -9.77
CA VAL A 424 54.42 5.48 -8.82
C VAL A 424 54.87 4.08 -9.17
N SER A 425 55.33 3.34 -8.17
CA SER A 425 55.78 1.95 -8.28
C SER A 425 55.29 1.13 -7.09
N GLU A 426 55.15 -0.19 -7.27
CA GLU A 426 55.01 -1.10 -6.14
C GLU A 426 56.39 -1.30 -5.50
N LEU A 427 56.47 -1.34 -4.17
CA LEU A 427 57.68 -1.80 -3.50
C LEU A 427 58.00 -3.24 -3.93
N GLU A 428 59.28 -3.58 -3.99
CA GLU A 428 59.74 -4.92 -4.39
C GLU A 428 59.05 -5.97 -3.54
N ARG A 429 58.33 -6.91 -4.17
CA ARG A 429 57.38 -7.80 -3.51
C ARG A 429 58.10 -9.01 -2.88
N PRO A 430 58.24 -9.10 -1.53
CA PRO A 430 58.74 -10.30 -0.88
C PRO A 430 57.76 -11.46 -1.10
N THR A 431 58.28 -12.69 -1.17
CA THR A 431 57.44 -13.89 -1.15
C THR A 431 56.78 -14.05 0.22
N GLY A 432 55.64 -14.73 0.31
CA GLY A 432 55.01 -15.05 1.59
C GLY A 432 53.59 -15.54 1.41
N LEU A 433 53.28 -16.71 1.99
CA LEU A 433 51.95 -17.31 1.96
C LEU A 433 50.97 -16.48 2.81
N LEU A 434 49.66 -16.64 2.63
CA LEU A 434 48.69 -16.06 3.55
C LEU A 434 48.85 -16.65 4.97
N LEU A 435 48.52 -15.87 6.00
CA LEU A 435 48.56 -16.28 7.40
C LEU A 435 47.56 -17.41 7.64
N GLY A 436 47.91 -18.37 8.48
CA GLY A 436 47.03 -19.47 8.86
C GLY A 436 47.00 -20.64 7.86
N ALA A 437 47.71 -20.53 6.72
CA ALA A 437 47.67 -21.59 5.69
C ALA A 437 48.71 -22.71 5.90
N ALA A 438 49.89 -22.40 6.44
CA ALA A 438 50.94 -23.39 6.69
C ALA A 438 51.78 -23.00 7.91
N ALA A 439 52.08 -23.96 8.79
CA ALA A 439 52.81 -23.71 10.04
C ALA A 439 54.27 -23.29 9.84
N ASP A 440 54.90 -23.78 8.77
CA ASP A 440 56.30 -23.55 8.40
C ASP A 440 56.49 -22.44 7.37
N ALA A 441 55.45 -21.62 7.13
CA ALA A 441 55.53 -20.48 6.21
C ALA A 441 56.63 -19.49 6.63
N ALA A 442 57.53 -19.18 5.70
CA ALA A 442 58.58 -18.19 5.86
C ALA A 442 58.19 -16.84 5.24
N TYR A 443 58.59 -15.75 5.90
CA TYR A 443 58.28 -14.38 5.50
C TYR A 443 59.56 -13.55 5.32
N PRO A 444 60.22 -13.62 4.15
CA PRO A 444 61.40 -12.81 3.85
C PRO A 444 61.17 -11.31 4.00
N VAL A 445 62.19 -10.61 4.49
CA VAL A 445 62.19 -9.16 4.69
C VAL A 445 63.01 -8.50 3.60
N LEU A 446 62.44 -7.49 2.95
CA LEU A 446 63.15 -6.62 2.00
C LEU A 446 63.26 -5.20 2.57
N ALA A 447 64.33 -4.51 2.20
CA ALA A 447 64.58 -3.13 2.62
C ALA A 447 64.42 -2.17 1.44
N SER A 448 63.72 -1.06 1.66
CA SER A 448 63.51 -0.01 0.67
C SER A 448 63.99 1.33 1.22
N CYS A 449 64.86 2.01 0.47
CA CYS A 449 65.37 3.33 0.83
C CYS A 449 64.39 4.41 0.38
N LEU A 450 63.91 5.19 1.34
CA LEU A 450 62.97 6.28 1.14
C LEU A 450 63.71 7.62 1.10
N ARG A 451 63.12 8.59 0.39
CA ARG A 451 63.61 9.96 0.21
C ARG A 451 62.62 10.94 0.80
N ASP A 452 63.09 12.17 0.99
CA ASP A 452 62.25 13.27 1.42
C ASP A 452 61.06 13.44 0.48
N ASP A 453 59.89 13.68 1.06
CA ASP A 453 58.61 13.82 0.36
C ASP A 453 58.11 12.59 -0.40
N ASP A 454 58.76 11.43 -0.25
CA ASP A 454 58.18 10.17 -0.74
C ASP A 454 56.84 9.92 -0.05
N LEU A 455 55.85 9.47 -0.84
CA LEU A 455 54.57 8.98 -0.32
C LEU A 455 54.55 7.46 -0.38
N VAL A 456 54.15 6.82 0.71
CA VAL A 456 53.98 5.37 0.79
C VAL A 456 52.54 5.05 1.17
N LEU A 457 51.88 4.19 0.40
CA LEU A 457 50.50 3.76 0.64
C LEU A 457 50.46 2.25 0.93
N PHE A 458 50.10 1.90 2.16
CA PHE A 458 49.59 0.57 2.51
C PHE A 458 48.07 0.57 2.32
N TYR A 459 47.52 -0.50 1.78
CA TYR A 459 46.10 -0.59 1.45
C TYR A 459 45.62 -2.04 1.44
N THR A 460 44.37 -2.25 1.82
CA THR A 460 43.66 -3.53 1.68
C THR A 460 42.98 -3.64 0.31
N ASP A 461 42.58 -4.85 -0.05
CA ASP A 461 42.03 -5.17 -1.37
C ASP A 461 40.71 -4.47 -1.65
N GLY A 462 39.89 -4.14 -0.65
CA GLY A 462 38.67 -3.34 -0.85
C GLY A 462 38.90 -1.96 -1.48
N LEU A 463 40.13 -1.42 -1.46
CA LEU A 463 40.47 -0.21 -2.21
C LEU A 463 40.41 -0.43 -3.73
N VAL A 464 40.76 -1.63 -4.19
CA VAL A 464 40.96 -1.96 -5.61
C VAL A 464 39.99 -3.02 -6.15
N GLU A 465 39.45 -3.89 -5.31
CA GLU A 465 38.51 -4.93 -5.67
C GLU A 465 37.07 -4.43 -5.60
N ARG A 466 36.36 -4.52 -6.73
CA ARG A 466 34.96 -4.13 -6.85
C ARG A 466 34.23 -5.08 -7.79
N ARG A 467 32.97 -5.42 -7.51
CA ARG A 467 32.17 -6.19 -8.49
C ARG A 467 31.91 -5.44 -9.79
N SER A 468 31.89 -4.11 -9.75
CA SER A 468 31.53 -3.24 -10.88
C SER A 468 32.72 -2.80 -11.75
N ALA A 469 33.95 -3.07 -11.35
CA ALA A 469 35.16 -2.67 -12.07
C ALA A 469 36.30 -3.66 -11.83
N SER A 470 37.10 -3.93 -12.87
CA SER A 470 38.29 -4.78 -12.74
C SER A 470 39.33 -4.16 -11.81
N THR A 471 40.00 -4.99 -11.01
CA THR A 471 41.06 -4.61 -10.07
C THR A 471 42.16 -3.76 -10.70
N GLU A 472 42.59 -4.08 -11.93
CA GLU A 472 43.62 -3.33 -12.66
C GLU A 472 43.23 -1.87 -12.93
N VAL A 473 41.96 -1.63 -13.29
CA VAL A 473 41.45 -0.28 -13.55
C VAL A 473 41.41 0.54 -12.28
N MET A 474 40.95 -0.05 -11.17
CA MET A 474 40.92 0.64 -9.88
C MET A 474 42.34 0.91 -9.36
N LEU A 475 43.24 -0.06 -9.44
CA LEU A 475 44.65 0.12 -9.09
C LEU A 475 45.31 1.21 -9.95
N GLY A 476 44.99 1.27 -11.25
CA GLY A 476 45.44 2.34 -12.14
C GLY A 476 44.98 3.73 -11.68
N ARG A 477 43.72 3.86 -11.24
CA ARG A 477 43.19 5.11 -10.66
C ARG A 477 43.90 5.49 -9.36
N VAL A 478 44.11 4.54 -8.46
CA VAL A 478 44.85 4.77 -7.20
C VAL A 478 46.28 5.23 -7.49
N LYS A 479 46.99 4.57 -8.43
CA LYS A 479 48.33 4.96 -8.86
C LYS A 479 48.33 6.36 -9.49
N GLN A 480 47.34 6.71 -10.30
CA GLN A 480 47.24 8.06 -10.88
C GLN A 480 47.02 9.13 -9.79
N THR A 481 46.12 8.89 -8.84
CA THR A 481 45.89 9.80 -7.70
C THR A 481 47.17 10.03 -6.89
N LEU A 482 47.92 8.96 -6.61
CA LEU A 482 49.21 9.03 -5.94
C LEU A 482 50.24 9.83 -6.75
N ALA A 483 50.30 9.62 -8.06
CA ALA A 483 51.19 10.34 -8.96
C ALA A 483 50.90 11.85 -8.92
N ASP A 484 49.64 12.23 -9.05
CA ASP A 484 49.22 13.63 -9.09
C ASP A 484 49.54 14.35 -7.76
N VAL A 485 49.27 13.71 -6.62
CA VAL A 485 49.61 14.27 -5.30
C VAL A 485 51.12 14.29 -5.06
N SER A 486 51.87 13.31 -5.55
CA SER A 486 53.33 13.30 -5.42
C SER A 486 54.01 14.36 -6.30
N ALA A 487 53.46 14.64 -7.49
CA ALA A 487 53.97 15.65 -8.41
C ALA A 487 53.69 17.08 -7.92
N ASP A 488 52.52 17.29 -7.32
CA ASP A 488 52.11 18.56 -6.71
C ASP A 488 51.55 18.32 -5.30
N PRO A 489 52.43 18.24 -4.28
CA PRO A 489 52.04 17.93 -2.91
C PRO A 489 51.11 18.97 -2.29
N GLY A 490 51.25 20.23 -2.70
CA GLY A 490 50.60 21.35 -2.03
C GLY A 490 50.93 21.43 -0.53
N PRO A 491 50.12 22.15 0.26
CA PRO A 491 50.35 22.32 1.70
C PRO A 491 49.99 21.07 2.53
N GLU A 492 48.99 20.29 2.10
CA GLU A 492 48.45 19.15 2.86
C GLU A 492 48.24 17.90 1.97
N PRO A 493 49.33 17.28 1.48
CA PRO A 493 49.25 16.16 0.54
C PRO A 493 48.47 14.96 1.10
N LEU A 494 48.66 14.65 2.39
CA LEU A 494 47.99 13.52 3.03
C LEU A 494 46.49 13.76 3.23
N THR A 495 46.06 14.97 3.58
CA THR A 495 44.64 15.32 3.67
C THR A 495 43.97 15.19 2.30
N ARG A 496 44.63 15.69 1.24
CA ARG A 496 44.16 15.57 -0.15
C ARG A 496 44.06 14.11 -0.57
N LEU A 497 45.09 13.31 -0.32
CA LEU A 497 45.13 11.89 -0.65
C LEU A 497 44.02 11.12 0.07
N ARG A 498 43.80 11.37 1.37
CA ARG A 498 42.68 10.79 2.09
C ARG A 498 41.35 11.14 1.41
N GLY A 499 41.11 12.41 1.10
CA GLY A 499 39.87 12.84 0.45
C GLY A 499 39.63 12.16 -0.91
N LEU A 500 40.68 11.91 -1.69
CA LEU A 500 40.58 11.27 -3.00
C LEU A 500 40.45 9.74 -2.95
N LEU A 501 40.90 9.11 -1.87
CA LEU A 501 40.83 7.66 -1.65
C LEU A 501 39.74 7.23 -0.66
N HIS A 502 38.98 8.17 -0.09
CA HIS A 502 37.91 7.91 0.85
C HIS A 502 36.59 7.60 0.13
N PHE A 503 36.51 6.41 -0.45
CA PHE A 503 35.28 5.91 -1.07
C PHE A 503 34.95 4.52 -0.51
N ALA A 504 33.69 4.31 -0.10
CA ALA A 504 33.26 3.02 0.42
C ALA A 504 33.17 1.99 -0.72
N SER A 505 33.53 0.74 -0.42
CA SER A 505 33.18 -0.40 -1.27
C SER A 505 31.88 -1.02 -0.72
N PRO A 506 30.90 -1.34 -1.57
CA PRO A 506 29.70 -2.05 -1.13
C PRO A 506 29.96 -3.52 -0.82
N ASP A 507 31.13 -4.04 -1.21
CA ASP A 507 31.44 -5.47 -1.21
C ASP A 507 32.47 -5.86 -0.14
N ASP A 508 33.36 -4.97 0.28
CA ASP A 508 34.42 -5.26 1.26
C ASP A 508 34.85 -4.03 2.08
N ASP A 509 35.54 -4.27 3.20
CA ASP A 509 36.13 -3.21 3.99
C ASP A 509 37.30 -2.57 3.25
N THR A 510 37.56 -1.29 3.52
CA THR A 510 38.68 -0.57 2.91
C THR A 510 39.50 0.14 3.97
N CYS A 511 40.73 -0.31 4.15
CA CYS A 511 41.71 0.32 5.01
C CYS A 511 42.90 0.83 4.19
N THR A 512 43.25 2.09 4.40
CA THR A 512 44.46 2.69 3.84
C THR A 512 45.27 3.39 4.91
N LEU A 513 46.59 3.22 4.86
CA LEU A 513 47.57 3.90 5.69
C LEU A 513 48.56 4.59 4.74
N ALA A 514 48.41 5.90 4.61
CA ALA A 514 49.24 6.73 3.76
C ALA A 514 50.27 7.50 4.59
N LEU A 515 51.50 7.52 4.11
CA LEU A 515 52.66 8.05 4.81
C LEU A 515 53.36 9.07 3.92
N ARG A 516 53.88 10.14 4.52
CA ARG A 516 54.82 11.07 3.90
C ARG A 516 56.13 11.06 4.67
N VAL A 517 57.24 10.92 3.97
CA VAL A 517 58.58 11.02 4.57
C VAL A 517 58.91 12.49 4.80
N LEU A 518 59.25 12.81 6.05
CA LEU A 518 59.62 14.17 6.43
C LEU A 518 61.12 14.42 6.23
N PRO A 519 61.52 15.68 5.93
CA PRO A 519 62.93 16.07 5.76
C PRO A 519 63.80 15.80 6.99
#